data_AF-A0A1V5SYH3-F1
#
_entry.id   AF-A0A1V5SYH3-F1
#
_cell.length_a   1.000
_cell.length_b   1.000
_cell.length_c   1.000
_cell.angle_alpha   90.00
_cell.angle_beta   90.00
_cell.angle_gamma   90.00
#
_symmetry.space_group_name_H-M   'P 1'
#
loop_
_entity.id
_entity.type
_entity.pdbx_description
1 polymer ?
#
loop_
_entity_poly.entity_id
_entity_poly.type
_entity_poly.pdbx_seq_one_letter_code
_entity_poly.pdbx_strand_id
1 'polypeptide(L)'
;MVSEYVKVVPLGELLDAGHVIEDMTNKSKKAAVEDLVDILYQKDLLPQKAEALKRVLEREDLAVTALGDGIAIPHARLEVGPKPVIAIGRHKQGIDFGAPDRGDVHIIVLILWQPEQPGLFNRLFAGLVSKLADPDFRDHIMKAKNSKEIAALFADVKVDMLAGRATKWEADILVTLQLLEAKKSSGAKGLARKIELARDELSGSMLSRFDRLISHYGEALVEANDGICHGCNMQLSSGLAYEMKRNPTSVYVCERCGRFIIGSLHA
;
A
#
# COMPACT_ATOMS: atom_id res chain seq x y z
N MET A 1 -12.69 12.89 -19.56
CA MET A 1 -13.67 12.72 -18.47
C MET A 1 -13.14 11.86 -17.29
N VAL A 2 -11.84 11.89 -16.98
CA VAL A 2 -11.25 11.19 -15.81
C VAL A 2 -11.06 12.14 -14.60
N SER A 3 -11.25 13.45 -14.85
CA SER A 3 -10.92 14.54 -13.92
C SER A 3 -11.92 14.76 -12.78
N GLU A 4 -13.07 14.09 -12.75
CA GLU A 4 -14.15 14.36 -11.77
C GLU A 4 -14.07 13.54 -10.47
N TYR A 5 -13.14 12.58 -10.35
CA TYR A 5 -13.13 11.60 -9.24
C TYR A 5 -11.83 11.55 -8.43
N VAL A 6 -10.85 12.40 -8.77
CA VAL A 6 -9.59 12.55 -8.05
C VAL A 6 -9.55 13.95 -7.47
N LYS A 7 -9.61 14.06 -6.15
CA LYS A 7 -9.41 15.34 -5.47
C LYS A 7 -7.95 15.39 -5.01
N VAL A 8 -7.19 16.34 -5.55
CA VAL A 8 -5.89 16.68 -5.00
C VAL A 8 -6.14 17.39 -3.68
N VAL A 9 -5.63 16.84 -2.58
CA VAL A 9 -5.69 17.49 -1.27
C VAL A 9 -4.28 17.71 -0.73
N PRO A 10 -4.05 18.81 0.00
CA PRO A 10 -2.86 18.97 0.82
C PRO A 10 -2.87 17.95 1.97
N LEU A 11 -1.72 17.33 2.25
CA LEU A 11 -1.59 16.37 3.36
C LEU A 11 -1.85 17.01 4.72
N GLY A 12 -1.73 18.34 4.83
CA GLY A 12 -2.12 19.11 6.02
C GLY A 12 -3.61 19.00 6.40
N GLU A 13 -4.49 18.53 5.51
CA GLU A 13 -5.88 18.19 5.86
C GLU A 13 -6.02 16.87 6.64
N LEU A 14 -4.95 16.05 6.66
CA LEU A 14 -4.90 14.70 7.25
C LEU A 14 -3.85 14.58 8.37
N LEU A 15 -2.95 15.55 8.47
CA LEU A 15 -1.80 15.51 9.37
C LEU A 15 -1.65 16.86 10.08
N ASP A 16 -1.72 16.82 11.41
CA ASP A 16 -1.38 17.93 12.30
C ASP A 16 -0.23 17.54 13.24
N ALA A 17 0.24 18.48 14.07
CA ALA A 17 1.33 18.24 15.01
C ALA A 17 1.07 17.09 16.01
N GLY A 18 -0.19 16.78 16.32
CA GLY A 18 -0.54 15.66 17.19
C GLY A 18 -0.49 14.29 16.49
N HIS A 19 -0.25 14.27 15.17
CA HIS A 19 0.02 13.05 14.40
C HIS A 19 1.53 12.78 14.29
N VAL A 20 2.36 13.57 14.97
CA VAL A 20 3.81 13.50 14.86
C VAL A 20 4.44 13.18 16.21
N ILE A 21 5.25 12.12 16.23
CA ILE A 21 6.22 11.85 17.29
C ILE A 21 7.55 12.42 16.84
N GLU A 22 7.90 13.55 17.44
CA GLU A 22 9.09 14.31 17.05
C GLU A 22 10.39 13.52 17.25
N ASP A 23 10.56 12.88 18.41
CA ASP A 23 11.79 12.18 18.76
C ASP A 23 11.43 10.84 19.40
N MET A 24 11.35 9.83 18.55
CA MET A 24 11.21 8.45 18.98
C MET A 24 12.49 7.96 19.65
N THR A 25 12.32 7.10 20.66
CA THR A 25 13.43 6.52 21.46
C THR A 25 13.37 5.00 21.56
N ASN A 26 12.38 4.40 20.92
CA ASN A 26 12.17 2.96 20.90
C ASN A 26 13.32 2.23 20.16
N LYS A 27 13.56 0.98 20.54
CA LYS A 27 14.69 0.17 20.01
C LYS A 27 14.28 -0.95 19.08
N SER A 28 12.99 -1.12 18.84
CA SER A 28 12.49 -2.15 17.93
C SER A 28 11.44 -1.60 16.97
N LYS A 29 11.45 -2.11 15.74
CA LYS A 29 10.44 -1.87 14.71
C LYS A 29 9.02 -1.93 15.28
N LYS A 30 8.72 -2.99 16.04
CA LYS A 30 7.40 -3.20 16.65
C LYS A 30 7.01 -2.06 17.59
N ALA A 31 7.92 -1.65 18.47
CA ALA A 31 7.67 -0.56 19.41
C ALA A 31 7.49 0.79 18.68
N ALA A 32 8.24 1.03 17.60
CA ALA A 32 8.05 2.21 16.76
C ALA A 32 6.64 2.26 16.15
N VAL A 33 6.19 1.14 15.58
CA VAL A 33 4.83 1.04 15.02
C VAL A 33 3.78 1.20 16.12
N GLU A 34 3.98 0.61 17.30
CA GLU A 34 3.06 0.75 18.43
C GLU A 34 2.91 2.21 18.89
N ASP A 35 4.02 2.96 19.05
CA ASP A 35 3.97 4.38 19.41
C ASP A 35 3.14 5.20 18.40
N LEU A 36 3.28 4.93 17.10
CA LEU A 36 2.51 5.60 16.05
C LEU A 36 1.03 5.22 16.08
N VAL A 37 0.71 3.95 16.33
CA VAL A 37 -0.69 3.52 16.50
C VAL A 37 -1.30 4.18 17.75
N ASP A 38 -0.53 4.38 18.81
CA ASP A 38 -1.01 4.94 20.07
C ASP A 38 -1.46 6.39 19.93
N ILE A 39 -0.68 7.23 19.24
CA ILE A 39 -1.08 8.63 19.04
C ILE A 39 -2.33 8.76 18.18
N LEU A 40 -2.54 7.83 17.23
CA LEU A 40 -3.75 7.79 16.40
C LEU A 40 -4.96 7.32 17.20
N TYR A 41 -4.77 6.34 18.09
CA TYR A 41 -5.81 5.86 18.99
C TYR A 41 -6.22 6.93 20.01
N GLN A 42 -5.26 7.64 20.61
CA GLN A 42 -5.53 8.76 21.54
C GLN A 42 -6.30 9.93 20.91
N LYS A 43 -6.31 10.02 19.58
CA LYS A 43 -7.06 11.01 18.80
C LYS A 43 -8.43 10.51 18.33
N ASP A 44 -8.88 9.34 18.79
CA ASP A 44 -10.12 8.70 18.35
C ASP A 44 -10.19 8.43 16.84
N LEU A 45 -9.04 8.28 16.17
CA LEU A 45 -8.95 8.00 14.74
C LEU A 45 -8.99 6.49 14.41
N LEU A 46 -8.83 5.65 15.44
CA LEU A 46 -8.81 4.19 15.32
C LEU A 46 -9.86 3.58 16.24
N PRO A 47 -10.67 2.61 15.77
CA PRO A 47 -11.67 1.97 16.62
C PRO A 47 -11.04 1.08 17.70
N GLN A 48 -9.93 0.38 17.37
CA GLN A 48 -9.25 -0.55 18.27
C GLN A 48 -7.73 -0.54 18.03
N LYS A 49 -6.97 -0.09 19.03
CA LYS A 49 -5.48 -0.08 19.02
C LYS A 49 -4.90 -1.46 18.67
N ALA A 50 -5.38 -2.50 19.35
CA ALA A 50 -4.80 -3.84 19.22
C ALA A 50 -4.93 -4.41 17.80
N GLU A 51 -6.09 -4.22 17.16
CA GLU A 51 -6.31 -4.65 15.79
C GLU A 51 -5.48 -3.84 14.80
N ALA A 52 -5.41 -2.51 14.97
CA ALA A 52 -4.56 -1.66 14.14
C ALA A 52 -3.09 -2.10 14.16
N LEU A 53 -2.53 -2.29 15.37
CA LEU A 53 -1.17 -2.75 15.54
C LEU A 53 -0.94 -4.13 14.91
N LYS A 54 -1.85 -5.08 15.17
CA LYS A 54 -1.78 -6.43 14.59
C LYS A 54 -1.74 -6.37 13.07
N ARG A 55 -2.65 -5.64 12.43
CA ARG A 55 -2.74 -5.53 10.96
C ARG A 55 -1.48 -4.95 10.34
N VAL A 56 -0.90 -3.91 10.95
CA VAL A 56 0.34 -3.30 10.44
C VAL A 56 1.52 -4.26 10.57
N LEU A 57 1.64 -4.97 11.69
CA LEU A 57 2.73 -5.94 11.90
C LEU A 57 2.58 -7.16 10.98
N GLU A 58 1.37 -7.67 10.79
CA GLU A 58 1.11 -8.76 9.84
C GLU A 58 1.47 -8.34 8.41
N ARG A 59 1.18 -7.09 8.01
CA ARG A 59 1.59 -6.56 6.71
C ARG A 59 3.10 -6.42 6.60
N GLU A 60 3.77 -5.93 7.62
CA GLU A 60 5.23 -5.79 7.65
C GLU A 60 5.96 -7.15 7.59
N ASP A 61 5.41 -8.18 8.24
CA ASP A 61 5.93 -9.55 8.19
C ASP A 61 5.79 -10.20 6.79
N LEU A 62 4.79 -9.78 6.00
CA LEU A 62 4.63 -10.25 4.62
C LEU A 62 5.70 -9.68 3.69
N ALA A 63 5.99 -8.38 3.80
CA ALA A 63 7.05 -7.72 3.08
C ALA A 63 7.45 -6.43 3.77
N VAL A 64 8.76 -6.25 3.96
CA VAL A 64 9.37 -5.06 4.56
C VAL A 64 8.86 -3.79 3.87
N THR A 65 8.46 -2.80 4.65
CA THR A 65 8.00 -1.49 4.15
C THR A 65 9.06 -0.39 4.22
N ALA A 66 10.27 -0.73 4.67
CA ALA A 66 11.44 0.14 4.56
C ALA A 66 11.85 0.29 3.09
N LEU A 67 12.09 1.52 2.66
CA LEU A 67 12.38 1.86 1.26
C LEU A 67 13.88 2.06 0.99
N GLY A 68 14.69 2.15 2.06
CA GLY A 68 16.05 2.68 2.02
C GLY A 68 16.07 4.18 2.32
N ASP A 69 17.26 4.79 2.28
CA ASP A 69 17.47 6.23 2.54
C ASP A 69 16.92 6.71 3.90
N GLY A 70 16.87 5.80 4.88
CA GLY A 70 16.35 6.10 6.21
C GLY A 70 14.83 6.25 6.30
N ILE A 71 14.07 5.70 5.36
CA ILE A 71 12.59 5.81 5.32
C ILE A 71 11.93 4.44 5.48
N ALA A 72 10.85 4.39 6.28
CA ALA A 72 9.87 3.31 6.25
C ALA A 72 8.44 3.84 6.17
N ILE A 73 7.58 3.11 5.47
CA ILE A 73 6.16 3.44 5.32
C ILE A 73 5.32 2.24 5.73
N PRO A 74 5.28 1.87 7.03
CA PRO A 74 4.39 0.82 7.51
C PRO A 74 2.95 1.21 7.22
N HIS A 75 2.13 0.26 6.79
CA HIS A 75 0.80 0.57 6.29
C HIS A 75 -0.13 -0.63 6.42
N ALA A 76 -1.43 -0.40 6.58
CA ALA A 76 -2.41 -1.48 6.60
C ALA A 76 -3.82 -1.00 6.25
N ARG A 77 -4.63 -1.93 5.75
CA ARG A 77 -6.07 -1.74 5.66
C ARG A 77 -6.70 -1.96 7.02
N LEU A 78 -7.54 -1.02 7.41
CA LEU A 78 -8.23 -1.03 8.70
C LEU A 78 -9.55 -0.27 8.56
N GLU A 79 -10.60 -0.73 9.24
CA GLU A 79 -11.90 -0.06 9.36
C GLU A 79 -11.76 1.29 10.09
N VAL A 80 -11.19 2.29 9.41
CA VAL A 80 -11.08 3.68 9.88
C VAL A 80 -12.16 4.53 9.21
N GLY A 81 -12.21 5.82 9.55
CA GLY A 81 -13.12 6.76 8.89
C GLY A 81 -12.89 6.90 7.37
N PRO A 82 -13.68 7.73 6.68
CA PRO A 82 -13.63 7.86 5.23
C PRO A 82 -12.33 8.49 4.69
N LYS A 83 -11.51 9.04 5.57
CA LYS A 83 -10.20 9.60 5.27
C LYS A 83 -9.11 8.65 5.79
N PRO A 84 -7.98 8.49 5.08
CA PRO A 84 -6.86 7.74 5.60
C PRO A 84 -6.29 8.46 6.82
N VAL A 85 -5.74 7.66 7.73
CA VAL A 85 -5.13 8.11 8.97
C VAL A 85 -3.62 7.99 8.82
N ILE A 86 -2.90 9.04 9.20
CA ILE A 86 -1.45 9.14 8.98
C ILE A 86 -0.78 9.55 10.28
N ALA A 87 0.32 8.89 10.62
CA ALA A 87 1.21 9.29 11.70
C ALA A 87 2.66 9.33 11.22
N ILE A 88 3.44 10.25 11.76
CA ILE A 88 4.86 10.39 11.43
C ILE A 88 5.69 10.25 12.70
N GLY A 89 6.72 9.43 12.64
CA GLY A 89 7.73 9.31 13.68
C GLY A 89 9.10 9.67 13.12
N ARG A 90 9.84 10.52 13.83
CA ARG A 90 11.26 10.72 13.57
C ARG A 90 12.10 10.06 14.65
N HIS A 91 13.08 9.26 14.23
CA HIS A 91 14.04 8.58 15.09
C HIS A 91 15.46 9.10 14.81
N LYS A 92 15.96 10.02 15.64
CA LYS A 92 17.26 10.69 15.41
C LYS A 92 18.44 9.72 15.28
N GLN A 93 18.45 8.65 16.06
CA GLN A 93 19.54 7.66 16.04
C GLN A 93 19.40 6.61 14.95
N GLY A 94 18.25 6.55 14.27
CA GLY A 94 17.93 5.45 13.37
C GLY A 94 17.49 4.18 14.10
N ILE A 95 16.71 3.34 13.43
CA ILE A 95 16.25 2.05 13.93
C ILE A 95 16.31 0.99 12.82
N ASP A 96 16.74 -0.23 13.17
CA ASP A 96 16.71 -1.35 12.22
C ASP A 96 15.26 -1.67 11.84
N PHE A 97 14.95 -1.42 10.57
CA PHE A 97 13.67 -1.72 9.96
C PHE A 97 13.78 -2.75 8.84
N GLY A 98 14.93 -3.41 8.68
CA GLY A 98 15.20 -4.39 7.64
C GLY A 98 15.32 -3.78 6.24
N ALA A 99 15.80 -2.53 6.14
CA ALA A 99 15.86 -1.80 4.88
C ALA A 99 16.74 -2.53 3.82
N PRO A 100 16.38 -2.46 2.52
CA PRO A 100 17.13 -3.15 1.45
C PRO A 100 18.60 -2.70 1.33
N ASP A 101 18.87 -1.44 1.65
CA ASP A 101 20.21 -0.83 1.67
C ASP A 101 20.98 -1.12 2.97
N ARG A 102 20.37 -1.85 3.91
CA ARG A 102 20.88 -2.15 5.26
C ARG A 102 21.12 -0.91 6.13
N GLY A 103 20.54 0.23 5.76
CA GLY A 103 20.58 1.45 6.55
C GLY A 103 19.54 1.44 7.67
N ASP A 104 19.79 2.24 8.69
CA ASP A 104 18.82 2.50 9.75
C ASP A 104 17.74 3.46 9.27
N VAL A 105 16.49 3.25 9.71
CA VAL A 105 15.35 4.11 9.40
C VAL A 105 15.25 5.25 10.41
N HIS A 106 15.14 6.47 9.90
CA HIS A 106 15.00 7.70 10.68
C HIS A 106 13.61 8.32 10.57
N ILE A 107 12.89 8.10 9.47
CA ILE A 107 11.58 8.69 9.21
C ILE A 107 10.60 7.54 8.95
N ILE A 108 9.58 7.43 9.81
CA ILE A 108 8.56 6.40 9.73
C ILE A 108 7.22 7.08 9.46
N VAL A 109 6.57 6.74 8.36
CA VAL A 109 5.24 7.27 8.00
C VAL A 109 4.22 6.14 8.02
N LEU A 110 3.44 6.05 9.09
CA LEU A 110 2.34 5.09 9.20
C LEU A 110 1.13 5.56 8.41
N ILE A 111 0.55 4.69 7.58
CA ILE A 111 -0.68 4.98 6.81
C ILE A 111 -1.71 3.87 7.02
N LEU A 112 -2.91 4.25 7.46
CA LEU A 112 -4.06 3.35 7.63
C LEU A 112 -5.24 3.84 6.78
N TRP A 113 -5.96 2.94 6.13
CA TRP A 113 -7.11 3.31 5.29
C TRP A 113 -8.17 2.22 5.24
N GLN A 114 -9.41 2.63 4.95
CA GLN A 114 -10.53 1.71 4.81
C GLN A 114 -10.40 0.80 3.56
N PRO A 115 -10.73 -0.50 3.67
CA PRO A 115 -10.64 -1.46 2.55
C PRO A 115 -11.40 -1.05 1.27
N GLU A 116 -12.49 -0.29 1.41
CA GLU A 116 -13.40 0.17 0.34
C GLU A 116 -12.78 1.25 -0.56
N GLN A 117 -11.54 1.68 -0.26
CA GLN A 117 -10.79 2.66 -1.05
C GLN A 117 -9.56 2.02 -1.74
N PRO A 118 -9.77 1.06 -2.68
CA PRO A 118 -8.67 0.43 -3.40
C PRO A 118 -7.91 1.48 -4.24
N GLY A 119 -6.58 1.44 -4.14
CA GLY A 119 -5.68 2.38 -4.82
C GLY A 119 -5.53 3.75 -4.15
N LEU A 120 -6.20 4.04 -3.03
CA LEU A 120 -5.96 5.26 -2.25
C LEU A 120 -4.53 5.31 -1.72
N PHE A 121 -4.11 4.23 -1.04
CA PHE A 121 -2.77 4.10 -0.51
C PHE A 121 -1.71 4.41 -1.57
N ASN A 122 -1.80 3.82 -2.77
CA ASN A 122 -0.73 3.94 -3.76
C ASN A 122 -0.52 5.35 -4.31
N ARG A 123 -1.57 6.16 -4.42
CA ARG A 123 -1.41 7.58 -4.82
C ARG A 123 -0.94 8.46 -3.67
N LEU A 124 -1.45 8.21 -2.46
CA LEU A 124 -0.95 8.87 -1.26
C LEU A 124 0.53 8.56 -1.05
N PHE A 125 0.90 7.29 -1.21
CA PHE A 125 2.26 6.77 -1.20
C PHE A 125 3.12 7.40 -2.29
N ALA A 126 2.65 7.48 -3.54
CA ALA A 126 3.43 8.09 -4.62
C ALA A 126 3.78 9.57 -4.34
N GLY A 127 2.81 10.37 -3.86
CA GLY A 127 3.04 11.76 -3.48
C GLY A 127 4.01 11.89 -2.30
N LEU A 128 3.83 11.07 -1.26
CA LEU A 128 4.69 11.04 -0.09
C LEU A 128 6.11 10.59 -0.42
N VAL A 129 6.27 9.46 -1.11
CA VAL A 129 7.57 8.91 -1.50
C VAL A 129 8.30 9.85 -2.44
N SER A 130 7.60 10.48 -3.40
CA SER A 130 8.24 11.47 -4.28
C SER A 130 8.82 12.65 -3.50
N LYS A 131 8.20 13.05 -2.38
CA LYS A 131 8.73 14.10 -1.51
C LYS A 131 9.82 13.59 -0.57
N LEU A 132 9.66 12.40 -0.01
CA LEU A 132 10.65 11.78 0.86
C LEU A 132 11.92 11.34 0.11
N ALA A 133 11.85 11.14 -1.21
CA ALA A 133 13.01 10.88 -2.05
C ALA A 133 13.94 12.10 -2.18
N ASP A 134 13.47 13.30 -1.88
CA ASP A 134 14.27 14.53 -1.86
C ASP A 134 15.14 14.57 -0.59
N PRO A 135 16.48 14.50 -0.71
CA PRO A 135 17.38 14.56 0.44
C PRO A 135 17.23 15.84 1.25
N ASP A 136 16.96 16.98 0.61
CA ASP A 136 16.78 18.26 1.31
C ASP A 136 15.51 18.23 2.17
N PHE A 137 14.45 17.59 1.67
CA PHE A 137 13.22 17.41 2.42
C PHE A 137 13.44 16.53 3.67
N ARG A 138 14.17 15.41 3.52
CA ARG A 138 14.57 14.56 4.65
C ARG A 138 15.41 15.34 5.66
N ASP A 139 16.39 16.11 5.19
CA ASP A 139 17.24 16.95 6.02
C ASP A 139 16.45 17.98 6.82
N HIS A 140 15.42 18.60 6.22
CA HIS A 140 14.52 19.51 6.92
C HIS A 140 13.73 18.80 8.02
N ILE A 141 13.23 17.59 7.78
CA ILE A 141 12.56 16.77 8.81
C ILE A 141 13.52 16.48 9.97
N MET A 142 14.77 16.14 9.65
CA MET A 142 15.79 15.84 10.67
C MET A 142 16.22 17.07 11.49
N LYS A 143 16.19 18.27 10.89
CA LYS A 143 16.55 19.54 11.56
C LYS A 143 15.39 20.24 12.26
N ALA A 144 14.14 19.86 11.98
CA ALA A 144 12.96 20.43 12.62
C ALA A 144 13.03 20.32 14.16
N LYS A 145 12.56 21.34 14.87
CA LYS A 145 12.72 21.45 16.34
C LYS A 145 11.53 20.96 17.15
N ASN A 146 10.42 20.65 16.48
CA ASN A 146 9.19 20.23 17.12
C ASN A 146 8.25 19.53 16.14
N SER A 147 7.26 18.83 16.69
CA SER A 147 6.19 18.18 15.92
C SER A 147 5.41 19.12 15.00
N LYS A 148 5.27 20.42 15.37
CA LYS A 148 4.61 21.41 14.51
C LYS A 148 5.44 21.73 13.27
N GLU A 149 6.75 21.92 13.42
CA GLU A 149 7.67 22.15 12.30
C GLU A 149 7.69 20.94 11.36
N ILE A 150 7.74 19.71 11.90
CA ILE A 150 7.65 18.49 11.08
C ILE A 150 6.32 18.45 10.33
N ALA A 151 5.18 18.62 11.00
CA ALA A 151 3.86 18.59 10.35
C ALA A 151 3.73 19.67 9.26
N ALA A 152 4.29 20.86 9.47
CA ALA A 152 4.27 21.95 8.51
C ALA A 152 4.99 21.63 7.20
N LEU A 153 6.08 20.83 7.24
CA LEU A 153 6.79 20.38 6.03
C LEU A 153 5.88 19.55 5.11
N PHE A 154 4.91 18.84 5.68
CA PHE A 154 3.96 18.03 4.94
C PHE A 154 2.71 18.80 4.50
N ALA A 155 2.47 20.01 5.01
CA ALA A 155 1.22 20.75 4.79
C ALA A 155 0.88 20.90 3.30
N ASP A 156 1.87 21.27 2.47
CA ASP A 156 1.68 21.51 1.02
C ASP A 156 1.95 20.27 0.14
N VAL A 157 2.23 19.11 0.75
CA VAL A 157 2.43 17.86 0.00
C VAL A 157 1.09 17.46 -0.60
N LYS A 158 0.99 17.58 -1.92
CA LYS A 158 -0.22 17.24 -2.68
C LYS A 158 -0.33 15.72 -2.82
N VAL A 159 -1.45 15.17 -2.36
CA VAL A 159 -1.78 13.76 -2.52
C VAL A 159 -3.10 13.61 -3.27
N ASP A 160 -3.15 12.63 -4.18
CA ASP A 160 -4.34 12.35 -4.98
C ASP A 160 -5.30 11.43 -4.21
N MET A 161 -6.34 12.02 -3.64
CA MET A 161 -7.43 11.30 -2.97
C MET A 161 -8.44 10.82 -4.00
N LEU A 162 -8.81 9.55 -3.91
CA LEU A 162 -9.75 8.92 -4.83
C LEU A 162 -11.16 8.83 -4.25
N ALA A 163 -12.12 8.88 -5.16
CA ALA A 163 -13.41 8.19 -5.07
C ALA A 163 -13.41 6.76 -5.71
N GLY A 164 -12.24 6.15 -5.97
CA GLY A 164 -12.05 4.71 -6.29
C GLY A 164 -11.22 4.32 -7.54
N ARG A 165 -10.42 3.24 -7.39
CA ARG A 165 -9.74 2.28 -8.33
C ARG A 165 -8.22 2.01 -8.12
N ALA A 166 -7.96 0.77 -7.71
CA ALA A 166 -6.90 -0.25 -7.88
C ALA A 166 -5.53 0.01 -8.59
N THR A 167 -4.44 -0.65 -8.12
CA THR A 167 -2.98 -0.39 -8.43
C THR A 167 -2.05 -1.61 -8.14
N LYS A 168 -0.71 -1.47 -8.37
CA LYS A 168 0.38 -2.50 -8.27
C LYS A 168 0.24 -3.53 -7.15
N TRP A 169 -0.10 -3.08 -5.95
CA TRP A 169 -0.31 -3.94 -4.78
C TRP A 169 -1.30 -5.08 -5.04
N GLU A 170 -2.41 -4.81 -5.72
CA GLU A 170 -3.41 -5.86 -5.97
C GLU A 170 -2.92 -6.87 -7.00
N ALA A 171 -2.07 -6.45 -7.94
CA ALA A 171 -1.40 -7.38 -8.84
C ALA A 171 -0.51 -8.33 -8.03
N ASP A 172 0.33 -7.78 -7.15
CA ASP A 172 1.24 -8.56 -6.30
C ASP A 172 0.48 -9.55 -5.41
N ILE A 173 -0.64 -9.12 -4.81
CA ILE A 173 -1.50 -9.98 -4.00
C ILE A 173 -2.20 -11.05 -4.84
N LEU A 174 -2.74 -10.72 -6.02
CA LEU A 174 -3.36 -11.70 -6.92
C LEU A 174 -2.35 -12.74 -7.42
N VAL A 175 -1.13 -12.33 -7.77
CA VAL A 175 -0.02 -13.23 -8.11
C VAL A 175 0.28 -14.15 -6.93
N THR A 176 0.45 -13.58 -5.74
CA THR A 176 0.77 -14.32 -4.52
C THR A 176 -0.32 -15.34 -4.20
N LEU A 177 -1.59 -14.92 -4.22
CA LEU A 177 -2.72 -15.80 -3.94
C LEU A 177 -2.82 -16.94 -4.97
N GLN A 178 -2.66 -16.65 -6.26
CA GLN A 178 -2.62 -17.67 -7.31
C GLN A 178 -1.52 -18.71 -7.09
N LEU A 179 -0.30 -18.26 -6.77
CA LEU A 179 0.83 -19.15 -6.49
C LEU A 179 0.59 -20.01 -5.23
N LEU A 180 0.00 -19.43 -4.18
CA LEU A 180 -0.32 -20.15 -2.95
C LEU A 180 -1.39 -21.22 -3.17
N GLU A 181 -2.46 -20.91 -3.92
CA GLU A 181 -3.51 -21.88 -4.26
C GLU A 181 -2.97 -23.01 -5.15
N ALA A 182 -2.10 -22.69 -6.12
CA ALA A 182 -1.43 -23.70 -6.95
C ALA A 182 -0.54 -24.64 -6.10
N LYS A 183 0.22 -24.09 -5.14
CA LYS A 183 1.05 -24.88 -4.20
C LYS A 183 0.18 -25.75 -3.28
N LYS A 184 -0.94 -25.23 -2.80
CA LYS A 184 -1.91 -25.97 -1.97
C LYS A 184 -2.52 -27.14 -2.76
N SER A 185 -2.92 -26.91 -4.01
CA SER A 185 -3.39 -27.98 -4.92
C SER A 185 -2.32 -29.03 -5.20
N SER A 186 -1.04 -28.64 -5.13
CA SER A 186 0.11 -29.55 -5.26
C SER A 186 0.48 -30.28 -3.95
N GLY A 187 -0.30 -30.12 -2.88
CA GLY A 187 -0.13 -30.85 -1.60
C GLY A 187 0.77 -30.17 -0.55
N ALA A 188 1.18 -28.92 -0.78
CA ALA A 188 1.97 -28.18 0.22
C ALA A 188 1.16 -27.88 1.49
N LYS A 189 1.75 -28.15 2.66
CA LYS A 189 1.12 -27.93 3.98
C LYS A 189 1.46 -26.55 4.55
N GLY A 190 0.66 -26.07 5.51
CA GLY A 190 0.95 -24.84 6.26
C GLY A 190 0.68 -23.53 5.51
N LEU A 191 -0.01 -23.57 4.37
CA LEU A 191 -0.30 -22.37 3.55
C LEU A 191 -1.60 -21.65 3.94
N ALA A 192 -2.46 -22.27 4.77
CA ALA A 192 -3.80 -21.79 5.07
C ALA A 192 -3.82 -20.32 5.55
N ARG A 193 -2.98 -19.99 6.55
CA ARG A 193 -2.89 -18.62 7.07
C ARG A 193 -2.40 -17.62 6.03
N LYS A 194 -1.44 -17.99 5.18
CA LYS A 194 -0.93 -17.09 4.12
C LYS A 194 -1.99 -16.82 3.05
N ILE A 195 -2.77 -17.84 2.70
CA ILE A 195 -3.89 -17.73 1.77
C ILE A 195 -4.96 -16.81 2.36
N GLU A 196 -5.34 -17.02 3.62
CA GLU A 196 -6.31 -16.18 4.33
C GLU A 196 -5.89 -14.71 4.34
N LEU A 197 -4.65 -14.41 4.75
CA LEU A 197 -4.10 -13.05 4.74
C LEU A 197 -4.12 -12.42 3.33
N ALA A 198 -3.70 -13.16 2.30
CA ALA A 198 -3.73 -12.66 0.93
C ALA A 198 -5.16 -12.40 0.43
N ARG A 199 -6.13 -13.17 0.92
CA ARG A 199 -7.54 -12.99 0.56
C ARG A 199 -8.11 -11.73 1.22
N ASP A 200 -7.81 -11.48 2.48
CA ASP A 200 -8.26 -10.29 3.20
C ASP A 200 -7.75 -8.97 2.60
N GLU A 201 -6.67 -9.03 1.81
CA GLU A 201 -6.11 -7.92 1.05
C GLU A 201 -6.82 -7.66 -0.30
N LEU A 202 -7.85 -8.42 -0.65
CA LEU A 202 -8.62 -8.22 -1.87
C LEU A 202 -10.06 -7.85 -1.53
N SER A 203 -10.67 -6.97 -2.33
CA SER A 203 -12.08 -6.66 -2.17
C SER A 203 -12.96 -7.90 -2.43
N GLY A 204 -14.14 -7.98 -1.81
CA GLY A 204 -15.05 -9.11 -1.98
C GLY A 204 -15.43 -9.40 -3.44
N SER A 205 -15.49 -8.37 -4.28
CA SER A 205 -15.73 -8.51 -5.73
C SER A 205 -14.53 -9.09 -6.49
N MET A 206 -13.30 -8.74 -6.10
CA MET A 206 -12.09 -9.36 -6.65
C MET A 206 -11.96 -10.80 -6.21
N LEU A 207 -12.20 -11.10 -4.93
CA LEU A 207 -12.18 -12.47 -4.41
C LEU A 207 -13.20 -13.36 -5.11
N SER A 208 -14.46 -12.91 -5.19
CA SER A 208 -15.52 -13.65 -5.86
C SER A 208 -15.20 -13.93 -7.34
N ARG A 209 -14.50 -13.00 -8.01
CA ARG A 209 -14.01 -13.20 -9.38
C ARG A 209 -12.84 -14.19 -9.41
N PHE A 210 -11.87 -14.03 -8.52
CA PHE A 210 -10.71 -14.89 -8.41
C PHE A 210 -11.14 -16.35 -8.22
N ASP A 211 -11.99 -16.65 -7.24
CA ASP A 211 -12.46 -18.00 -6.93
C ASP A 211 -13.17 -18.64 -8.12
N ARG A 212 -14.06 -17.88 -8.78
CA ARG A 212 -14.75 -18.34 -9.99
C ARG A 212 -13.78 -18.68 -11.12
N LEU A 213 -12.74 -17.87 -11.32
CA LEU A 213 -11.75 -18.10 -12.36
C LEU A 213 -10.82 -19.27 -12.05
N ILE A 214 -10.34 -19.39 -10.81
CA ILE A 214 -9.55 -20.54 -10.36
C ILE A 214 -10.36 -21.83 -10.53
N SER A 215 -11.63 -21.83 -10.13
CA SER A 215 -12.49 -23.01 -10.27
C SER A 215 -12.74 -23.40 -11.73
N HIS A 216 -12.85 -22.45 -12.66
CA HIS A 216 -13.15 -22.73 -14.06
C HIS A 216 -11.93 -23.01 -14.92
N TYR A 217 -10.82 -22.33 -14.65
CA TYR A 217 -9.66 -22.28 -15.52
C TYR A 217 -8.37 -22.78 -14.87
N GLY A 218 -8.34 -22.97 -13.54
CA GLY A 218 -7.13 -23.23 -12.78
C GLY A 218 -6.21 -22.01 -12.62
N GLU A 219 -6.57 -20.88 -13.23
CA GLU A 219 -5.76 -19.66 -13.28
C GLU A 219 -6.69 -18.43 -13.40
N ALA A 220 -6.44 -17.42 -12.57
CA ALA A 220 -7.26 -16.21 -12.48
C ALA A 220 -6.57 -14.94 -12.99
N LEU A 221 -5.24 -14.88 -12.88
CA LEU A 221 -4.41 -13.76 -13.31
C LEU A 221 -3.45 -14.23 -14.41
N VAL A 222 -3.36 -13.46 -15.48
CA VAL A 222 -2.46 -13.70 -16.61
C VAL A 222 -1.77 -12.42 -17.05
N GLU A 223 -0.66 -12.56 -17.78
CA GLU A 223 -0.04 -11.41 -18.44
C GLU A 223 -0.81 -11.02 -19.71
N ALA A 224 -0.67 -9.75 -20.09
CA ALA A 224 -1.00 -9.29 -21.43
C ALA A 224 0.15 -8.47 -22.02
N ASN A 225 0.68 -8.97 -23.13
CA ASN A 225 1.81 -8.37 -23.84
C ASN A 225 1.40 -8.05 -25.27
N ASP A 226 1.91 -6.94 -25.82
CA ASP A 226 1.57 -6.46 -27.17
C ASP A 226 0.06 -6.35 -27.47
N GLY A 227 -0.72 -6.05 -26.42
CA GLY A 227 -2.17 -5.95 -26.51
C GLY A 227 -2.89 -7.30 -26.67
N ILE A 228 -2.24 -8.42 -26.35
CA ILE A 228 -2.82 -9.76 -26.38
C ILE A 228 -2.99 -10.28 -24.96
N CYS A 229 -4.18 -10.78 -24.61
CA CYS A 229 -4.41 -11.49 -23.36
C CYS A 229 -3.88 -12.93 -23.45
N HIS A 230 -2.93 -13.33 -22.60
CA HIS A 230 -2.36 -14.68 -22.67
C HIS A 230 -3.29 -15.78 -22.12
N GLY A 231 -4.34 -15.41 -21.38
CA GLY A 231 -5.31 -16.37 -20.86
C GLY A 231 -6.30 -16.88 -21.91
N CYS A 232 -6.67 -16.06 -22.90
CA CYS A 232 -7.60 -16.45 -23.98
C CYS A 232 -7.01 -16.29 -25.38
N ASN A 233 -5.78 -15.80 -25.48
CA ASN A 233 -5.05 -15.55 -26.70
C ASN A 233 -5.79 -14.64 -27.70
N MET A 234 -6.40 -13.57 -27.17
CA MET A 234 -7.17 -12.62 -27.97
C MET A 234 -6.64 -11.21 -27.82
N GLN A 235 -6.74 -10.45 -28.92
CA GLN A 235 -6.46 -9.03 -28.93
C GLN A 235 -7.38 -8.29 -27.95
N LEU A 236 -6.78 -7.48 -27.09
CA LEU A 236 -7.47 -6.53 -26.23
C LEU A 236 -8.05 -5.39 -27.07
N SER A 237 -9.13 -4.77 -26.59
CA SER A 237 -9.63 -3.54 -27.22
C SER A 237 -8.54 -2.45 -27.22
N SER A 238 -8.57 -1.57 -28.22
CA SER A 238 -7.62 -0.46 -28.33
C SER A 238 -7.64 0.46 -27.11
N GLY A 239 -8.82 0.68 -26.52
CA GLY A 239 -8.98 1.43 -25.27
C GLY A 239 -8.30 0.75 -24.09
N LEU A 240 -8.55 -0.54 -23.90
CA LEU A 240 -7.93 -1.30 -22.81
C LEU A 240 -6.40 -1.39 -22.98
N ALA A 241 -5.92 -1.67 -24.19
CA ALA A 241 -4.49 -1.70 -24.48
C ALA A 241 -3.81 -0.34 -24.25
N TYR A 242 -4.48 0.76 -24.61
CA TYR A 242 -4.00 2.11 -24.33
C TYR A 242 -3.93 2.41 -22.82
N GLU A 243 -4.98 2.07 -22.08
CA GLU A 243 -5.02 2.26 -20.63
C GLU A 243 -3.94 1.45 -19.92
N MET A 244 -3.71 0.20 -20.33
CA MET A 244 -2.64 -0.66 -19.81
C MET A 244 -1.25 -0.06 -20.05
N LYS A 245 -1.00 0.54 -21.23
CA LYS A 245 0.26 1.25 -21.50
C LYS A 245 0.44 2.47 -20.60
N ARG A 246 -0.64 3.16 -20.26
CA ARG A 246 -0.60 4.38 -19.44
C ARG A 246 -0.41 4.08 -17.94
N ASN A 247 -0.91 2.94 -17.46
CA ASN A 247 -0.79 2.52 -16.07
C ASN A 247 -0.35 1.03 -16.00
N PRO A 248 0.92 0.73 -16.32
CA PRO A 248 1.39 -0.66 -16.50
C PRO A 248 1.33 -1.50 -15.23
N THR A 249 1.28 -0.86 -14.06
CA THR A 249 1.23 -1.54 -12.77
C THR A 249 -0.19 -1.86 -12.30
N SER A 250 -1.23 -1.45 -13.03
CA SER A 250 -2.62 -1.68 -12.59
C SER A 250 -3.12 -3.07 -12.99
N VAL A 251 -4.10 -3.57 -12.24
CA VAL A 251 -4.83 -4.79 -12.59
C VAL A 251 -6.03 -4.43 -13.44
N TYR A 252 -6.18 -5.11 -14.57
CA TYR A 252 -7.32 -4.97 -15.46
C TYR A 252 -8.08 -6.28 -15.55
N VAL A 253 -9.22 -6.25 -16.24
CA VAL A 253 -10.03 -7.43 -16.52
C VAL A 253 -10.11 -7.59 -18.03
N CYS A 254 -9.76 -8.78 -18.53
CA CYS A 254 -9.97 -9.12 -19.93
C CYS A 254 -11.47 -9.09 -20.25
N GLU A 255 -11.84 -8.27 -21.24
CA GLU A 255 -13.23 -8.09 -21.69
C GLU A 255 -13.85 -9.37 -22.28
N ARG A 256 -13.01 -10.36 -22.61
CA ARG A 256 -13.45 -11.61 -23.24
C ARG A 256 -13.54 -12.79 -22.28
N CYS A 257 -12.46 -13.11 -21.57
CA CYS A 257 -12.44 -14.28 -20.67
C CYS A 257 -12.66 -13.91 -19.20
N GLY A 258 -12.71 -12.62 -18.87
CA GLY A 258 -12.95 -12.15 -17.51
C GLY A 258 -11.80 -12.35 -16.53
N ARG A 259 -10.67 -12.96 -16.95
CA ARG A 259 -9.45 -13.06 -16.14
C ARG A 259 -8.87 -11.70 -15.80
N PHE A 260 -8.20 -11.61 -14.68
CA PHE A 260 -7.36 -10.47 -14.36
C PHE A 260 -6.17 -10.45 -15.33
N ILE A 261 -5.80 -9.27 -15.81
CA ILE A 261 -4.65 -9.09 -16.68
C ILE A 261 -3.74 -7.98 -16.14
N ILE A 262 -2.44 -8.21 -16.22
CA ILE A 262 -1.38 -7.25 -15.85
C ILE A 262 -0.44 -7.07 -17.04
N GLY A 263 0.19 -5.90 -17.15
CA GLY A 263 1.25 -5.69 -18.14
C GLY A 263 2.52 -6.44 -17.75
N SER A 264 3.40 -6.73 -18.72
CA SER A 264 4.72 -7.29 -18.43
C SER A 264 5.46 -6.42 -17.39
N LEU A 265 5.97 -7.06 -16.34
CA LEU A 265 6.85 -6.41 -15.34
C LEU A 265 8.25 -6.09 -15.89
N HIS A 266 8.50 -6.39 -17.18
CA HIS A 266 9.76 -6.19 -17.88
C HIS A 266 9.55 -5.35 -19.15
N ALA A 267 9.35 -4.05 -18.95
CA ALA A 267 9.50 -3.03 -19.99
C ALA A 267 10.29 -1.84 -19.42
#